data_AF-A0A2H0ITI1-F1
#
_entry.id   AF-A0A2H0ITI1-F1
#
_cell.length_a   1.000
_cell.length_b   1.000
_cell.length_c   1.000
_cell.angle_alpha   90.00
_cell.angle_beta   90.00
_cell.angle_gamma   90.00
#
_symmetry.space_group_name_H-M   'P 1'
#
loop_
_entity.id
_entity.type
_entity.pdbx_description
1 polymer ?
#
loop_
_entity_poly.entity_id
_entity_poly.type
_entity_poly.pdbx_seq_one_letter_code
_entity_poly.pdbx_strand_id
1 'polypeptide(L)'
;MTKPEIIEHYYHEVKNGMSFETVRNQLSQSNFSPEEIKFIIREIDNSLIYNDFKKQDKSSRNEFLWLGIFLTGLGLLITISTFFGIVNLGNQFILAYGPIIAGISVVIYSKSARRV
;
A
#
# COMPACT_ATOMS: atom_id res chain seq x y z
N MET A 1 13.38 -6.00 31.68
CA MET A 1 12.98 -5.76 30.28
C MET A 1 14.02 -6.38 29.37
N THR A 2 13.57 -7.12 28.37
CA THR A 2 14.44 -7.69 27.32
C THR A 2 14.68 -6.65 26.21
N LYS A 3 15.76 -6.79 25.42
CA LYS A 3 16.05 -5.90 24.27
C LYS A 3 14.84 -5.70 23.31
N PRO A 4 14.08 -6.74 22.91
CA PRO A 4 12.91 -6.55 22.06
C PRO A 4 11.76 -5.78 22.73
N GLU A 5 11.53 -5.94 24.04
CA GLU A 5 10.51 -5.17 24.77
C GLU A 5 10.83 -3.67 24.82
N ILE A 6 12.13 -3.33 24.93
CA ILE A 6 12.61 -1.94 24.90
C ILE A 6 12.36 -1.32 23.54
N ILE A 7 12.69 -2.05 22.46
CA ILE A 7 12.46 -1.59 21.09
C ILE A 7 10.97 -1.35 20.85
N GLU A 8 10.11 -2.28 21.26
CA GLU A 8 8.65 -2.15 21.10
C GLU A 8 8.08 -0.97 21.89
N HIS A 9 8.51 -0.79 23.14
CA HIS A 9 8.07 0.32 23.98
C HIS A 9 8.42 1.68 23.33
N TYR A 10 9.69 1.86 22.94
CA TYR A 10 10.13 3.11 22.33
C TYR A 10 9.61 3.31 20.91
N TYR A 11 9.32 2.23 20.16
CA TYR A 11 8.62 2.30 18.89
C TYR A 11 7.24 2.96 19.04
N HIS A 12 6.48 2.55 20.05
CA HIS A 12 5.17 3.14 20.32
C HIS A 12 5.26 4.60 20.76
N GLU A 13 6.20 4.95 21.62
CA GLU A 13 6.41 6.32 22.08
C GLU A 13 6.81 7.27 20.93
N VAL A 14 7.73 6.85 20.07
CA VAL A 14 8.16 7.65 18.90
C VAL A 14 7.00 7.83 17.92
N LYS A 15 6.22 6.77 17.69
CA LYS A 15 5.01 6.85 16.86
C LYS A 15 3.95 7.80 17.43
N ASN A 16 3.91 7.97 18.75
CA ASN A 16 3.01 8.91 19.44
C ASN A 16 3.55 10.36 19.49
N GLY A 17 4.73 10.62 18.90
CA GLY A 17 5.30 11.96 18.79
C GLY A 17 6.56 12.21 19.63
N MET A 18 7.08 11.19 20.33
CA MET A 18 8.36 11.32 21.04
C MET A 18 9.53 11.46 20.06
N SER A 19 10.49 12.34 20.37
CA SER A 19 11.69 12.52 19.55
C SER A 19 12.74 11.43 19.82
N PHE A 20 13.50 11.05 18.78
CA PHE A 20 14.64 10.14 18.92
C PHE A 20 15.72 10.66 19.88
N GLU A 21 15.83 11.99 20.04
CA GLU A 21 16.74 12.61 21.01
C GLU A 21 16.30 12.32 22.45
N THR A 22 15.00 12.38 22.73
CA THR A 22 14.42 11.98 24.02
C THR A 22 14.67 10.51 24.32
N VAL A 23 14.48 9.63 23.32
CA VAL A 23 14.77 8.18 23.45
C VAL A 23 16.25 7.95 23.76
N ARG A 24 17.15 8.63 23.03
CA ARG A 24 18.60 8.54 23.25
C ARG A 24 18.99 8.95 24.67
N ASN A 25 18.41 10.04 25.19
CA ASN A 25 18.69 10.54 26.53
C ASN A 25 18.22 9.55 27.60
N GLN A 26 17.02 8.97 27.46
CA GLN A 26 16.50 7.98 28.41
C GLN A 26 17.30 6.67 28.39
N LEU A 27 17.71 6.19 27.21
CA LEU A 27 18.57 5.02 27.10
C LEU A 27 19.98 5.27 27.68
N SER A 28 20.51 6.49 27.52
CA SER A 28 21.81 6.88 28.11
C SER A 28 21.76 6.90 29.64
N GLN A 29 20.62 7.23 30.24
CA GLN A 29 20.39 7.17 31.69
C GLN A 29 20.20 5.74 32.22
N SER A 30 19.96 4.77 31.32
CA SER A 30 19.59 3.39 31.65
C SER A 30 20.77 2.40 31.55
N ASN A 31 22.02 2.88 31.61
CA ASN A 31 23.26 2.10 31.53
C ASN A 31 23.48 1.30 30.22
N PHE A 32 22.84 1.70 29.11
CA PHE A 32 23.15 1.11 27.81
C PHE A 32 24.45 1.65 27.24
N SER A 33 25.22 0.81 26.54
CA SER A 33 26.40 1.28 25.84
C SER A 33 26.03 2.18 24.65
N PRO A 34 26.88 3.12 24.23
CA PRO A 34 26.63 3.97 23.06
C PRO A 34 26.29 3.16 21.79
N GLU A 35 26.90 1.99 21.63
CA GLU A 35 26.68 1.06 20.53
C GLU A 35 25.29 0.42 20.60
N GLU A 36 24.85 0.02 21.79
CA GLU A 36 23.52 -0.53 22.02
C GLU A 36 22.43 0.49 21.77
N ILE A 37 22.64 1.73 22.23
CA ILE A 37 21.71 2.85 21.99
C ILE A 37 21.57 3.10 20.48
N LYS A 38 22.70 3.14 19.76
CA LYS A 38 22.71 3.30 18.31
C LYS A 38 21.96 2.15 17.61
N PHE A 39 22.15 0.92 18.08
CA PHE A 39 21.45 -0.24 17.54
C PHE A 39 19.95 -0.15 17.76
N ILE A 40 19.51 0.16 18.99
CA ILE A 40 18.09 0.28 19.34
C ILE A 40 17.41 1.37 18.51
N ILE A 41 18.01 2.56 18.42
CA ILE A 41 17.46 3.68 17.63
C ILE A 41 17.33 3.28 16.16
N ARG A 42 18.35 2.63 15.59
CA ARG A 42 18.31 2.18 14.19
C ARG A 42 17.20 1.16 13.95
N GLU A 43 16.97 0.22 14.87
CA GLU A 43 15.89 -0.75 14.73
C GLU A 43 14.50 -0.10 14.84
N ILE A 44 14.34 0.89 15.72
CA ILE A 44 13.10 1.66 15.80
C ILE A 44 12.84 2.41 14.49
N ASP A 45 13.84 3.11 13.96
CA ASP A 45 13.75 3.85 12.70
C ASP A 45 13.41 2.93 11.51
N ASN A 46 14.14 1.82 11.37
CA ASN A 46 13.86 0.80 10.36
C ASN A 46 12.43 0.25 10.47
N SER A 47 11.95 0.02 11.70
CA SER A 47 10.61 -0.50 11.95
C SER A 47 9.51 0.51 11.60
N LEU A 48 9.75 1.81 11.80
CA LEU A 48 8.82 2.87 11.39
C LEU A 48 8.74 2.94 9.86
N ILE A 49 9.90 3.03 9.20
CA ILE A 49 10.02 3.08 7.74
C ILE A 49 9.34 1.86 7.09
N TYR A 50 9.66 0.66 7.57
CA TYR A 50 9.07 -0.58 7.05
C TYR A 50 7.54 -0.60 7.20
N ASN A 51 7.02 -0.15 8.34
CA ASN A 51 5.59 -0.11 8.57
C ASN A 51 4.87 0.94 7.70
N ASP A 52 5.51 2.05 7.40
CA ASP A 52 4.95 3.07 6.50
C ASP A 52 4.94 2.60 5.05
N PHE A 53 6.01 1.97 4.57
CA PHE A 53 6.02 1.33 3.25
C PHE A 53 4.96 0.24 3.14
N LYS A 54 4.80 -0.60 4.17
CA LYS A 54 3.79 -1.66 4.20
C LYS A 54 2.36 -1.12 4.16
N LYS A 55 2.10 0.03 4.81
CA LYS A 55 0.80 0.71 4.74
C LYS A 55 0.55 1.31 3.35
N GLN A 56 1.56 1.97 2.77
CA GLN A 56 1.47 2.60 1.46
C GLN A 56 1.19 1.57 0.36
N ASP A 57 1.89 0.44 0.39
CA ASP A 57 1.66 -0.67 -0.55
C ASP A 57 0.23 -1.22 -0.48
N LYS A 58 -0.33 -1.33 0.74
CA LYS A 58 -1.71 -1.80 0.93
C LYS A 58 -2.77 -0.83 0.40
N SER A 59 -2.56 0.49 0.54
CA SER A 59 -3.49 1.51 0.03
C SER A 59 -3.48 1.56 -1.50
N SER A 60 -2.30 1.72 -2.08
CA SER A 60 -2.14 1.83 -3.54
C SER A 60 -2.66 0.59 -4.28
N ARG A 61 -2.49 -0.59 -3.69
CA ARG A 61 -2.99 -1.85 -4.26
C ARG A 61 -4.51 -1.93 -4.38
N ASN A 62 -5.28 -1.29 -3.48
CA ASN A 62 -6.74 -1.24 -3.59
C ASN A 62 -7.20 -0.23 -4.65
N GLU A 63 -6.48 0.87 -4.83
CA GLU A 63 -6.77 1.90 -5.84
C GLU A 63 -6.67 1.32 -7.26
N PHE A 64 -5.63 0.53 -7.56
CA PHE A 64 -5.48 -0.13 -8.87
C PHE A 64 -6.60 -1.15 -9.16
N LEU A 65 -7.10 -1.83 -8.13
CA LEU A 65 -8.20 -2.78 -8.28
C LEU A 65 -9.50 -2.05 -8.65
N TRP A 66 -9.81 -0.94 -7.99
CA TRP A 66 -10.96 -0.10 -8.31
C TRP A 66 -10.86 0.52 -9.71
N LEU A 67 -9.67 0.98 -10.11
CA LEU A 67 -9.42 1.52 -11.44
C LEU A 67 -9.65 0.45 -12.53
N GLY A 68 -9.18 -0.78 -12.31
CA GLY A 68 -9.42 -1.91 -13.21
C GLY A 68 -10.90 -2.25 -13.34
N ILE A 69 -11.63 -2.33 -12.22
CA ILE A 69 -13.09 -2.57 -12.22
C ILE A 69 -13.82 -1.45 -12.98
N PHE A 70 -13.44 -0.19 -12.76
CA PHE A 70 -14.06 0.95 -13.43
C PHE A 70 -13.85 0.92 -14.95
N LEU A 71 -12.62 0.67 -15.41
CA LEU A 71 -12.32 0.55 -16.85
C LEU A 71 -13.08 -0.60 -17.51
N THR A 72 -13.08 -1.78 -16.88
CA THR A 72 -13.82 -2.95 -17.39
C THR A 72 -15.32 -2.67 -17.42
N GLY A 73 -15.85 -2.06 -16.36
CA GLY A 73 -17.25 -1.67 -16.26
C GLY A 73 -17.66 -0.70 -17.38
N LEU A 74 -16.88 0.36 -17.62
CA LEU A 74 -17.12 1.29 -18.72
C LEU A 74 -17.07 0.62 -20.08
N GLY A 75 -16.07 -0.23 -20.33
CA GLY A 75 -15.94 -0.97 -21.59
C GLY A 75 -17.14 -1.89 -21.86
N LEU A 76 -17.62 -2.58 -20.82
CA LEU A 76 -18.83 -3.40 -20.88
C LEU A 76 -20.08 -2.55 -21.13
N LEU A 77 -20.23 -1.43 -20.43
CA LEU A 77 -21.39 -0.54 -20.54
C LEU A 77 -21.51 0.04 -21.95
N ILE A 78 -20.39 0.47 -22.55
CA ILE A 78 -20.32 0.94 -23.94
C ILE A 78 -20.73 -0.19 -24.90
N THR A 79 -20.13 -1.38 -24.72
CA THR A 79 -20.41 -2.54 -25.58
C THR A 79 -21.89 -2.96 -25.53
N ILE A 80 -22.48 -3.01 -24.33
CA ILE A 80 -23.91 -3.31 -24.12
C ILE A 80 -24.78 -2.21 -24.74
N SER A 81 -24.43 -0.94 -24.56
CA SER A 81 -25.22 0.18 -25.09
C SER A 81 -25.26 0.21 -26.62
N THR A 82 -24.16 -0.18 -27.28
CA THR A 82 -24.11 -0.36 -28.73
C THR A 82 -24.92 -1.58 -29.18
N PHE A 83 -24.90 -2.68 -28.42
CA PHE A 83 -25.67 -3.88 -28.76
C PHE A 83 -27.19 -3.71 -28.61
N PHE A 84 -27.63 -2.99 -27.57
CA PHE A 84 -29.05 -2.68 -27.34
C PHE A 84 -29.57 -1.52 -28.20
N GLY A 85 -28.75 -0.95 -29.09
CA GLY A 85 -29.16 0.11 -30.02
C GLY A 85 -29.41 1.47 -29.37
N ILE A 86 -28.98 1.67 -28.11
CA ILE A 86 -29.05 2.98 -27.42
C ILE A 86 -28.12 3.98 -28.13
N VAL A 87 -26.98 3.51 -28.64
CA VAL A 87 -26.09 4.25 -29.55
C VAL A 87 -26.32 3.73 -30.97
N ASN A 88 -26.94 4.57 -31.81
CA ASN A 88 -27.37 4.18 -33.14
C ASN A 88 -26.22 4.27 -34.15
N LEU A 89 -25.47 3.16 -34.30
CA LEU A 89 -24.37 3.02 -35.27
C LEU A 89 -24.80 2.32 -36.58
N GLY A 90 -26.10 2.20 -36.84
CA GLY A 90 -26.61 1.45 -37.98
C GLY A 90 -26.33 -0.05 -37.85
N ASN A 91 -25.60 -0.64 -38.80
CA ASN A 91 -25.27 -2.08 -38.82
C ASN A 91 -23.83 -2.39 -38.34
N GLN A 92 -23.21 -1.46 -37.61
CA GLN A 92 -21.83 -1.58 -37.12
C GLN A 92 -21.82 -1.70 -35.60
N PHE A 93 -21.10 -2.72 -35.09
CA PHE A 93 -20.91 -2.96 -33.66
C PHE A 93 -19.49 -2.57 -33.26
N ILE A 94 -19.35 -1.69 -32.27
CA ILE A 94 -18.06 -1.38 -31.65
C ILE A 94 -17.90 -2.31 -30.45
N LEU A 95 -16.99 -3.27 -30.59
CA LEU A 95 -16.54 -4.10 -29.48
C LEU A 95 -15.33 -3.42 -28.85
N ALA A 96 -15.51 -2.85 -27.66
CA ALA A 96 -14.45 -2.16 -26.92
C ALA A 96 -13.46 -3.15 -26.29
N TYR A 97 -12.83 -3.99 -27.11
CA TYR A 97 -11.87 -5.01 -26.66
C TYR A 97 -10.67 -4.39 -25.93
N GLY A 98 -10.22 -3.20 -26.35
CA GLY A 98 -9.09 -2.50 -25.72
C GLY A 98 -9.31 -2.22 -24.22
N PRO A 99 -10.33 -1.42 -23.85
CA PRO A 99 -10.66 -1.16 -22.44
C PRO A 99 -10.92 -2.41 -21.61
N ILE A 100 -11.59 -3.42 -22.19
CA ILE A 100 -11.91 -4.68 -21.50
C ILE A 100 -10.62 -5.47 -21.18
N ILE A 101 -9.75 -5.68 -22.17
CA ILE A 101 -8.49 -6.42 -22.00
C ILE A 101 -7.54 -5.66 -21.07
N ALA A 102 -7.44 -4.33 -21.21
CA ALA A 102 -6.63 -3.49 -20.33
C ALA A 102 -7.11 -3.58 -18.86
N GLY A 103 -8.41 -3.46 -18.61
CA GLY A 103 -8.97 -3.58 -17.26
C GLY A 103 -8.75 -4.96 -16.64
N ILE A 104 -8.99 -6.05 -17.40
CA ILE A 104 -8.74 -7.43 -16.92
C ILE A 104 -7.27 -7.64 -16.56
N SER A 105 -6.35 -7.13 -17.38
CA SER A 105 -4.91 -7.26 -17.16
C SER A 105 -4.46 -6.59 -15.85
N VAL A 106 -4.99 -5.39 -15.58
CA VAL A 106 -4.72 -4.66 -14.31
C VAL A 106 -5.25 -5.43 -13.10
N VAL A 107 -6.45 -6.03 -13.19
CA VAL A 107 -7.02 -6.83 -12.10
C VAL A 107 -6.19 -8.09 -11.84
N ILE A 108 -5.75 -8.80 -12.89
CA ILE A 108 -4.91 -10.00 -12.74
C ILE A 108 -3.57 -9.64 -12.12
N TYR A 109 -2.93 -8.55 -12.58
CA TYR A 109 -1.66 -8.09 -12.02
C TYR A 109 -1.80 -7.71 -10.53
N SER A 110 -2.84 -6.94 -10.18
CA SER A 110 -3.14 -6.60 -8.78
C SER A 110 -3.39 -7.83 -7.90
N LYS A 111 -4.05 -8.87 -8.44
CA LYS A 111 -4.31 -10.13 -7.73
C LYS A 111 -3.07 -11.03 -7.61
N SER A 112 -2.18 -11.02 -8.60
CA SER A 112 -0.89 -11.72 -8.54
C SER A 112 0.05 -11.07 -7.53
N ALA A 113 0.11 -9.73 -7.51
CA ALA A 113 0.86 -8.95 -6.52
C ALA A 113 0.33 -9.09 -5.08
N ARG A 114 -0.86 -9.67 -4.88
CA ARG A 114 -1.40 -10.01 -3.54
C ARG A 114 -0.88 -11.35 -2.98
N ARG A 115 -0.32 -12.23 -3.82
CA ARG A 115 0.15 -13.57 -3.40
C ARG A 115 1.65 -13.64 -3.10
N VAL A 116 2.41 -12.63 -3.52
CA VAL A 116 3.83 -12.45 -3.18
C VAL A 116 3.89 -11.58 -1.92
#